data_AF-A0A068TGV0-F1
#
_entry.id   AF-A0A068TGV0-F1
#
_cell.length_a   1.000
_cell.length_b   1.000
_cell.length_c   1.000
_cell.angle_alpha   90.00
_cell.angle_beta   90.00
_cell.angle_gamma   90.00
#
_symmetry.space_group_name_H-M   'P 1'
#
loop_
_entity.id
_entity.type
_entity.pdbx_description
1 polymer ?
#
loop_
_entity_poly.entity_id
_entity_poly.type
_entity_poly.pdbx_seq_one_letter_code
_entity_poly.pdbx_strand_id
1 'polypeptide(L)'
;MDDETDDFWALLAQHAQVIATIDNLQARSHPTIEDKQEITIRTLEEQSLRERLLDFKPTSNAGGQTKLLYFTLLLAKTETFLDDQAMARLMLSLDHILYGGPKA
;
A
#
# COMPACT_ATOMS: atom_id res chain seq x y z
N MET A 1 1.66 7.77 -21.88
CA MET A 1 1.67 7.56 -20.42
C MET A 1 2.11 6.12 -20.27
N ASP A 2 3.18 5.90 -19.51
CA ASP A 2 3.79 4.58 -19.37
C ASP A 2 2.86 3.68 -18.54
N ASP A 3 2.44 2.55 -19.11
CA ASP A 3 1.47 1.59 -18.53
C ASP A 3 1.79 1.19 -17.07
N GLU A 4 3.07 1.20 -16.67
CA GLU A 4 3.48 0.91 -15.29
C GLU A 4 3.08 1.99 -14.26
N THR A 5 2.97 3.24 -14.69
CA THR A 5 2.49 4.32 -13.83
C THR A 5 1.00 4.11 -13.55
N ASP A 6 0.25 3.68 -14.57
CA ASP A 6 -1.17 3.39 -14.45
C ASP A 6 -1.42 2.17 -13.56
N ASP A 7 -0.57 1.14 -13.63
CA ASP A 7 -0.62 -0.04 -12.75
C ASP A 7 -0.36 0.32 -11.27
N PHE A 8 0.61 1.21 -11.01
CA PHE A 8 0.90 1.66 -9.65
C PHE A 8 -0.27 2.44 -9.05
N TRP A 9 -0.81 3.41 -9.80
CA TRP A 9 -1.95 4.20 -9.34
C TRP A 9 -3.20 3.35 -9.16
N ALA A 10 -3.44 2.38 -10.04
CA ALA A 10 -4.52 1.42 -9.89
C ALA A 10 -4.38 0.61 -8.60
N LEU A 11 -3.17 0.15 -8.27
CA LEU A 11 -2.90 -0.60 -7.05
C LEU A 11 -3.10 0.26 -5.79
N LEU A 12 -2.63 1.51 -5.81
CA LEU A 12 -2.86 2.47 -4.72
C LEU A 12 -4.35 2.77 -4.52
N ALA A 13 -5.09 2.97 -5.60
CA ALA A 13 -6.52 3.25 -5.56
C ALA A 13 -7.31 2.07 -5.00
N GLN A 14 -6.97 0.84 -5.43
CA GLN A 14 -7.57 -0.38 -4.88
C GLN A 14 -7.33 -0.50 -3.37
N HIS A 15 -6.08 -0.33 -2.93
CA HIS A 15 -5.75 -0.42 -1.50
C HIS A 15 -6.46 0.66 -0.68
N ALA A 16 -6.50 1.91 -1.18
CA ALA A 16 -7.24 2.99 -0.52
C ALA A 16 -8.74 2.72 -0.41
N GLN A 17 -9.35 2.14 -1.45
CA GLN A 17 -10.77 1.77 -1.44
C GLN A 17 -11.07 0.67 -0.42
N VAL A 18 -10.19 -0.33 -0.29
CA VAL A 18 -10.34 -1.41 0.70
C VAL A 18 -10.26 -0.85 2.12
N ILE A 19 -9.27 0.01 2.41
CA ILE A 19 -9.17 0.69 3.72
C ILE A 19 -10.42 1.50 4.02
N ALA A 20 -10.89 2.33 3.07
CA ALA A 20 -12.09 3.13 3.28
C ALA A 20 -13.33 2.26 3.54
N THR A 21 -13.40 1.09 2.91
CA THR A 21 -14.48 0.12 3.14
C THR A 21 -14.41 -0.46 4.55
N ILE A 22 -13.22 -0.84 5.02
CA ILE A 22 -13.00 -1.33 6.39
C ILE A 22 -13.40 -0.24 7.40
N ASP A 23 -12.89 0.99 7.24
CA ASP A 23 -13.19 2.13 8.10
C ASP A 23 -14.71 2.37 8.19
N ASN A 24 -15.40 2.35 7.03
CA ASN A 24 -16.85 2.54 6.96
C ASN A 24 -17.64 1.43 7.66
N LEU A 25 -17.19 0.18 7.57
CA LEU A 25 -17.83 -0.96 8.26
C LEU A 25 -17.60 -0.89 9.77
N GLN A 26 -16.39 -0.52 10.20
CA GLN A 26 -16.03 -0.38 11.62
C GLN A 26 -16.72 0.82 12.29
N ALA A 27 -17.00 1.89 11.54
CA ALA A 27 -17.68 3.08 12.05
C ALA A 27 -19.19 2.88 12.32
N ARG A 28 -19.78 1.75 11.91
CA ARG A 28 -21.21 1.47 12.12
C ARG A 28 -21.52 1.26 13.60
N SER A 29 -22.54 1.97 14.11
CA SER A 29 -22.95 1.87 15.52
C SER A 29 -23.51 0.50 15.91
N HIS A 30 -24.06 -0.25 14.94
CA HIS A 30 -24.64 -1.58 15.14
C HIS A 30 -24.15 -2.54 14.03
N PRO A 31 -22.91 -3.07 14.14
CA PRO A 31 -22.36 -3.94 13.12
C PRO A 31 -23.07 -5.30 13.11
N THR A 32 -23.49 -5.75 11.92
CA THR A 32 -24.10 -7.06 11.76
C THR A 32 -23.07 -8.19 11.75
N ILE A 33 -23.51 -9.44 11.69
CA ILE A 33 -22.60 -10.59 11.50
C ILE A 33 -21.96 -10.50 10.10
N GLU A 34 -22.74 -10.11 9.10
CA GLU A 34 -22.24 -9.90 7.73
C GLU A 34 -21.17 -8.80 7.70
N ASP A 35 -21.35 -7.70 8.44
CA ASP A 35 -20.35 -6.64 8.52
C ASP A 35 -19.02 -7.15 9.09
N LYS A 36 -19.05 -8.01 10.11
CA LYS A 36 -17.84 -8.61 10.69
C LYS A 36 -17.16 -9.58 9.74
N GLN A 37 -17.94 -10.37 8.99
CA GLN A 37 -17.42 -11.25 7.95
C GLN A 37 -16.76 -10.43 6.83
N GLU A 38 -17.43 -9.38 6.37
CA GLU A 38 -16.90 -8.48 5.34
C GLU A 38 -15.62 -7.79 5.80
N ILE A 39 -15.55 -7.27 7.05
CA ILE A 39 -14.31 -6.71 7.61
C ILE A 39 -13.17 -7.74 7.54
N THR A 40 -13.44 -9.00 7.88
CA THR A 40 -12.43 -10.06 7.83
C THR A 40 -11.93 -10.28 6.40
N ILE A 41 -12.83 -10.36 5.43
CA ILE A 41 -12.50 -10.52 4.01
C ILE A 41 -11.68 -9.33 3.51
N ARG A 42 -12.13 -8.10 3.80
CA ARG A 42 -11.43 -6.88 3.39
C ARG A 42 -10.08 -6.72 4.04
N THR A 43 -9.90 -7.18 5.28
CA THR A 43 -8.60 -7.18 5.95
C THR A 43 -7.60 -8.11 5.25
N LEU A 44 -8.05 -9.30 4.81
CA LEU A 44 -7.20 -10.20 4.02
C LEU A 44 -6.84 -9.62 2.65
N GLU A 45 -7.81 -8.97 2.00
CA GLU A 45 -7.59 -8.27 0.73
C GLU A 45 -6.58 -7.12 0.90
N GLU A 46 -6.71 -6.34 1.98
CA GLU A 46 -5.81 -5.25 2.32
C GLU A 46 -4.38 -5.77 2.54
N GLN A 47 -4.21 -6.86 3.29
CA GLN A 47 -2.89 -7.47 3.52
C GLN A 47 -2.22 -7.89 2.20
N SER A 48 -2.98 -8.55 1.31
CA SER A 48 -2.49 -8.96 -0.01
C SER A 48 -2.09 -7.77 -0.88
N LEU A 49 -2.92 -6.72 -0.92
CA LEU A 49 -2.62 -5.49 -1.67
C LEU A 49 -1.42 -4.75 -1.07
N ARG A 50 -1.28 -4.74 0.26
CA ARG A 50 -0.13 -4.13 0.95
C ARG A 50 1.17 -4.85 0.61
N GLU A 51 1.17 -6.18 0.57
CA GLU A 51 2.33 -6.97 0.14
C GLU A 51 2.72 -6.66 -1.31
N ARG A 52 1.74 -6.61 -2.21
CA ARG A 52 1.96 -6.21 -3.61
C ARG A 52 2.53 -4.79 -3.70
N LEU A 53 2.03 -3.86 -2.90
CA LEU A 53 2.54 -2.50 -2.83
C LEU A 53 3.97 -2.44 -2.31
N LEU A 54 4.31 -3.23 -1.27
CA LEU A 54 5.67 -3.33 -0.74
C LEU A 54 6.66 -3.84 -1.81
N ASP A 55 6.26 -4.84 -2.59
CA ASP A 55 7.11 -5.45 -3.61
C ASP A 55 7.12 -4.69 -4.95
N PHE A 56 6.14 -3.83 -5.20
CA PHE A 56 6.05 -3.05 -6.42
C PHE A 56 7.32 -2.21 -6.64
N LYS A 57 7.99 -2.36 -7.78
CA LYS A 57 9.22 -1.62 -8.10
C LYS A 57 8.88 -0.46 -9.03
N PRO A 58 8.74 0.78 -8.52
CA PRO A 58 8.51 1.92 -9.39
C PRO A 58 9.71 2.09 -10.34
N THR A 59 9.47 2.46 -11.59
CA THR A 59 10.54 2.64 -12.59
C THR A 59 11.01 4.09 -12.72
N SER A 60 10.29 5.02 -12.09
CA SER A 60 10.60 6.45 -12.08
C SER A 60 10.83 6.98 -10.67
N ASN A 61 11.67 8.03 -10.55
CA ASN A 61 11.88 8.75 -9.28
C ASN A 61 10.57 9.25 -8.68
N ALA A 62 9.66 9.75 -9.51
CA ALA A 62 8.35 10.22 -9.07
C ALA A 62 7.52 9.07 -8.47
N GLY A 63 7.53 7.88 -9.10
CA GLY A 63 6.89 6.68 -8.55
C GLY A 63 7.48 6.25 -7.21
N GLY A 64 8.81 6.28 -7.09
CA GLY A 64 9.51 5.99 -5.83
C GLY A 64 9.12 6.94 -4.70
N GLN A 65 9.12 8.25 -4.96
CA GLN A 65 8.69 9.27 -4.01
C GLN A 65 7.22 9.11 -3.61
N THR A 66 6.35 8.82 -4.59
CA THR A 66 4.92 8.61 -4.35
C THR A 66 4.70 7.40 -3.45
N LYS A 67 5.41 6.30 -3.67
CA LYS A 67 5.36 5.11 -2.83
C LYS A 67 5.77 5.40 -1.38
N LEU A 68 6.86 6.16 -1.17
CA LEU A 68 7.29 6.55 0.18
C LEU A 68 6.25 7.44 0.88
N LEU A 69 5.73 8.45 0.19
CA LEU A 69 4.69 9.33 0.72
C LEU A 69 3.42 8.55 1.08
N TYR A 70 3.03 7.61 0.24
CA TYR A 70 1.88 6.74 0.48
C TYR A 70 2.04 5.92 1.75
N PHE A 71 3.15 5.18 1.89
CA PHE A 71 3.39 4.38 3.10
C PHE A 71 3.50 5.26 4.35
N THR A 72 4.14 6.42 4.27
CA THR A 72 4.21 7.36 5.39
C THR A 72 2.80 7.81 5.83
N LEU A 73 1.95 8.18 4.87
CA LEU A 73 0.57 8.60 5.15
C LEU A 73 -0.26 7.43 5.69
N LEU A 74 -0.10 6.24 5.14
CA LEU A 74 -0.78 5.02 5.58
C LEU A 74 -0.47 4.74 7.05
N LEU A 75 0.81 4.65 7.40
CA LEU A 75 1.28 4.36 8.76
C LEU A 75 0.78 5.40 9.77
N ALA A 76 0.81 6.69 9.38
CA ALA A 76 0.28 7.76 10.21
C ALA A 76 -1.24 7.65 10.40
N LYS A 77 -1.99 7.33 9.34
CA LYS A 77 -3.45 7.19 9.39
C LYS A 77 -3.89 5.98 10.22
N THR A 78 -3.18 4.86 10.09
CA THR A 78 -3.53 3.61 10.78
C THR A 78 -2.88 3.48 12.15
N GLU A 79 -2.05 4.45 12.56
CA GLU A 79 -1.25 4.40 13.79
C GLU A 79 -0.42 3.11 13.90
N THR A 80 0.09 2.63 12.76
CA THR A 80 0.89 1.40 12.67
C THR A 80 2.32 1.68 12.25
N PHE A 81 3.16 0.65 12.37
CA PHE A 81 4.55 0.67 11.94
C PHE A 81 4.81 -0.49 10.99
N LEU A 82 5.76 -0.31 10.07
CA LEU A 82 6.33 -1.43 9.35
C LEU A 82 7.31 -2.14 10.28
N ASP A 83 7.24 -3.47 10.32
CA ASP A 83 8.30 -4.25 10.94
C ASP A 83 9.59 -4.19 10.09
N ASP A 84 10.69 -4.69 10.66
CA ASP A 84 12.00 -4.67 10.02
C ASP A 84 11.99 -5.34 8.64
N GLN A 85 11.19 -6.41 8.47
CA GLN A 85 11.10 -7.15 7.22
C GLN A 85 10.36 -6.36 6.13
N ALA A 86 9.23 -5.74 6.48
CA ALA A 86 8.44 -4.92 5.59
C ALA A 86 9.19 -3.63 5.23
N MET A 87 9.89 -3.02 6.18
CA MET A 87 10.76 -1.88 5.91
C MET A 87 11.89 -2.26 4.95
N ALA A 88 12.55 -3.41 5.17
CA ALA A 88 13.59 -3.90 4.26
C ALA A 88 13.04 -4.15 2.83
N ARG A 89 11.86 -4.76 2.70
CA ARG A 89 11.18 -4.97 1.39
C ARG A 89 10.88 -3.63 0.71
N LEU A 90 10.34 -2.66 1.44
CA LEU A 90 10.07 -1.32 0.94
C LEU A 90 11.37 -0.67 0.41
N MET A 91 12.44 -0.68 1.20
CA MET A 91 13.72 -0.08 0.80
C MET A 91 14.34 -0.79 -0.40
N LEU A 92 14.32 -2.12 -0.44
CA LEU A 92 14.81 -2.92 -1.57
C LEU A 92 14.02 -2.64 -2.86
N SER A 93 12.72 -2.40 -2.77
CA SER A 93 11.89 -2.05 -3.92
C SER A 93 12.20 -0.67 -4.52
N LEU A 94 12.96 0.16 -3.79
CA LEU A 94 13.35 1.53 -4.14
C LEU A 94 14.85 1.67 -4.38
N ASP A 95 15.64 0.62 -4.16
CA ASP A 95 17.11 0.65 -4.18
C ASP A 95 17.66 1.21 -5.49
N HIS A 96 17.12 0.77 -6.62
CA HIS A 96 17.54 1.23 -7.96
C HIS A 96 17.25 2.70 -8.23
N ILE A 97 16.28 3.30 -7.52
CA ILE A 97 15.93 4.72 -7.59
C ILE A 97 16.82 5.54 -6.65
N LEU A 98 16.99 5.06 -5.42
CA LEU A 98 17.67 5.79 -4.35
C LEU A 98 19.18 5.82 -4.52
N TYR A 99 19.76 4.75 -5.07
CA TYR A 99 21.20 4.60 -5.17
C TYR A 99 21.76 4.67 -6.59
N GLY A 100 20.89 4.63 -7.62
CA GLY A 100 21.28 4.72 -9.02
C GLY A 100 22.28 3.63 -9.41
N GLY A 101 21.81 2.60 -10.11
CA GLY A 101 22.73 1.71 -10.83
C GLY A 101 23.73 2.53 -11.68
N PRO A 102 25.01 2.11 -11.76
CA PRO A 102 26.07 2.91 -12.36
C PRO A 102 25.71 3.30 -13.80
N LYS A 103 26.03 4.55 -14.18
CA LYS A 103 26.20 4.90 -15.59
C LYS A 103 27.35 4.05 -16.13
N ALA A 104 27.02 3.01 -16.87
CA ALA A 104 27.93 2.37 -17.82
C ALA A 104 27.88 3.14 -19.14
#